data_AF-A0A9D9C5M0-F1
#
_entry.id   AF-A0A9D9C5M0-F1
#
_cell.length_a   1.000
_cell.length_b   1.000
_cell.length_c   1.000
_cell.angle_alpha   90.00
_cell.angle_beta   90.00
_cell.angle_gamma   90.00
#
_symmetry.space_group_name_H-M   'P 1'
#
loop_
_entity.id
_entity.type
_entity.pdbx_description
1 polymer ?
#
loop_
_entity_poly.entity_id
_entity_poly.type
_entity_poly.pdbx_seq_one_letter_code
_entity_poly.pdbx_strand_id
1 'polypeptide(L)'
;MKAKNILAALLLMIGSNMMAEETKALTISYSGTEQSIPLPIVKRITFEDGYVVVSTAEGKHSYPISVLEKMTFTTVDDPTAIEALPEQAENVVYKNGTLSVKGNGLLRVYSTNGALVSI
;
A
#
# COMPACT_ATOMS: atom_id res chain seq x y z
N MET A 1 -55.69 -24.29 8.53
CA MET A 1 -56.14 -23.03 7.86
C MET A 1 -55.31 -21.87 8.43
N LYS A 2 -54.12 -21.62 7.88
CA LYS A 2 -53.72 -20.37 7.19
C LYS A 2 -54.52 -19.12 7.59
N ALA A 3 -53.99 -18.33 8.52
CA ALA A 3 -54.30 -16.91 8.63
C ALA A 3 -53.18 -16.13 7.94
N LYS A 4 -53.49 -15.61 6.75
CA LYS A 4 -52.69 -14.64 6.01
C LYS A 4 -52.97 -13.26 6.61
N ASN A 5 -51.99 -12.63 7.23
CA ASN A 5 -52.00 -11.19 7.45
C ASN A 5 -50.98 -10.55 6.50
N ILE A 6 -51.54 -9.80 5.57
CA ILE A 6 -50.90 -8.89 4.63
C ILE A 6 -50.45 -7.65 5.42
N LEU A 7 -49.32 -7.06 5.01
CA LEU A 7 -49.13 -5.61 4.80
C LEU A 7 -47.81 -5.06 5.37
N ALA A 8 -46.87 -4.90 4.43
CA ALA A 8 -45.94 -3.77 4.27
C ALA A 8 -45.41 -3.03 5.52
N ALA A 9 -44.13 -3.25 5.80
CA ALA A 9 -43.19 -2.18 6.16
C ALA A 9 -41.84 -2.59 5.57
N LEU A 10 -41.43 -2.03 4.44
CA LEU A 10 -40.63 -0.81 4.45
C LEU A 10 -39.35 -0.93 5.32
N LEU A 11 -38.68 -2.08 5.29
CA LEU A 11 -37.22 -2.09 5.43
C LEU A 11 -36.66 -1.90 4.02
N LEU A 12 -36.78 -0.67 3.50
CA LEU A 12 -35.60 0.18 3.40
C LEU A 12 -34.46 -0.64 2.79
N MET A 13 -34.58 -0.82 1.48
CA MET A 13 -33.44 -0.94 0.58
C MET A 13 -32.60 0.35 0.69
N ILE A 14 -32.05 0.59 1.88
CA ILE A 14 -30.70 1.11 2.02
C ILE A 14 -29.89 -0.20 1.82
N GLY A 15 -29.71 -0.72 0.61
CA GLY A 15 -29.29 0.12 -0.50
C GLY A 15 -28.20 1.05 0.01
N SER A 16 -27.33 0.55 0.90
CA SER A 16 -26.01 1.10 1.02
C SER A 16 -25.48 1.00 -0.41
N ASN A 17 -25.70 2.07 -1.16
CA ASN A 17 -24.62 2.68 -1.89
C ASN A 17 -23.54 2.93 -0.83
N MET A 18 -22.90 1.87 -0.33
CA MET A 18 -21.48 1.89 -0.11
C MET A 18 -20.99 2.18 -1.52
N MET A 19 -20.99 3.48 -1.87
CA MET A 19 -20.02 4.03 -2.77
C MET A 19 -18.75 3.30 -2.37
N ALA A 20 -18.24 2.46 -3.27
CA ALA A 20 -16.96 1.83 -3.09
C ALA A 20 -16.03 2.99 -2.74
N GLU A 21 -15.77 3.15 -1.45
CA GLU A 21 -15.02 4.30 -0.95
C GLU A 21 -13.69 4.15 -1.66
N GLU A 22 -13.36 5.17 -2.45
CA GLU A 22 -12.19 5.21 -3.31
C GLU A 22 -10.94 4.96 -2.45
N THR A 23 -10.60 3.68 -2.25
CA THR A 23 -9.84 3.27 -1.06
C THR A 23 -8.38 3.32 -1.39
N LYS A 24 -7.78 4.48 -1.10
CA LYS A 24 -6.33 4.62 -1.02
C LYS A 24 -5.83 3.73 0.10
N ALA A 25 -5.18 2.61 -0.23
CA ALA A 25 -4.76 1.61 0.74
C ALA A 25 -3.36 1.07 0.47
N LEU A 26 -2.64 0.77 1.55
CA LEU A 26 -1.49 -0.12 1.55
C LEU A 26 -2.01 -1.54 1.75
N THR A 27 -1.95 -2.36 0.72
CA THR A 27 -2.28 -3.79 0.80
C THR A 27 -0.99 -4.59 1.02
N ILE A 28 -0.99 -5.43 2.04
CA ILE A 28 0.13 -6.29 2.42
C ILE A 28 -0.32 -7.73 2.31
N SER A 29 0.30 -8.48 1.40
CA SER A 29 0.12 -9.92 1.24
C SER A 29 1.23 -10.65 1.98
N TYR A 30 0.87 -11.54 2.91
CA TYR A 30 1.79 -12.29 3.75
C TYR A 30 1.18 -13.64 4.13
N SER A 31 1.97 -14.72 4.04
CA SER A 31 1.54 -16.08 4.39
C SER A 31 0.17 -16.48 3.78
N GLY A 32 -0.06 -16.13 2.50
CA GLY A 32 -1.31 -16.36 1.79
C GLY A 32 -2.52 -15.53 2.25
N THR A 33 -2.30 -14.52 3.10
CA THR A 33 -3.34 -13.61 3.60
C THR A 33 -3.09 -12.19 3.09
N GLU A 34 -4.14 -11.41 2.88
CA GLU A 34 -4.04 -10.00 2.53
C GLU A 34 -4.64 -9.11 3.61
N GLN A 35 -3.95 -8.02 3.92
CA GLN A 35 -4.45 -6.97 4.80
C GLN A 35 -4.31 -5.61 4.14
N SER A 36 -5.40 -4.85 4.10
CA SER A 36 -5.42 -3.48 3.61
C SER A 36 -5.44 -2.48 4.76
N ILE A 37 -4.52 -1.52 4.73
CA ILE A 37 -4.42 -0.42 5.69
C ILE A 37 -4.72 0.88 4.93
N PRO A 38 -5.69 1.71 5.36
CA PRO A 38 -5.97 2.98 4.69
C PRO A 38 -4.74 3.89 4.65
N LEU A 39 -4.34 4.37 3.47
CA LEU A 39 -3.15 5.21 3.31
C LEU A 39 -3.18 6.50 4.14
N PRO A 40 -4.31 7.20 4.32
CA PRO A 40 -4.34 8.42 5.13
C PRO A 40 -3.91 8.23 6.59
N ILE A 41 -4.00 7.00 7.12
CA ILE A 41 -3.59 6.71 8.50
C ILE A 41 -2.17 6.15 8.60
N VAL A 42 -1.53 5.76 7.49
CA VAL A 42 -0.15 5.24 7.49
C VAL A 42 0.82 6.39 7.72
N LYS A 43 1.60 6.32 8.80
CA LYS A 43 2.62 7.32 9.14
C LYS A 43 4.00 6.92 8.66
N ARG A 44 4.35 5.64 8.79
CA ARG A 44 5.70 5.14 8.48
C ARG A 44 5.69 3.64 8.23
N ILE A 45 6.54 3.18 7.32
CA ILE A 45 6.87 1.77 7.12
C ILE A 45 8.37 1.63 7.40
N THR A 46 8.75 0.72 8.30
CA THR A 46 10.15 0.43 8.63
C THR A 46 10.44 -1.06 8.43
N PHE A 47 11.70 -1.37 8.16
CA PHE A 47 12.20 -2.75 8.06
C PHE A 47 13.23 -2.91 9.18
N GLU A 48 12.86 -3.63 10.23
CA GLU A 48 13.69 -3.80 11.43
C GLU A 48 13.50 -5.20 12.02
N ASP A 49 14.61 -5.78 12.52
CA ASP A 49 14.63 -7.06 13.24
C ASP A 49 13.92 -8.23 12.53
N GLY A 50 13.94 -8.25 11.19
CA GLY A 50 13.29 -9.30 10.39
C GLY A 50 11.79 -9.07 10.15
N TYR A 51 11.27 -7.88 10.45
CA TYR A 51 9.88 -7.50 10.24
C TYR A 51 9.74 -6.25 9.38
N VAL A 52 8.63 -6.17 8.65
CA VAL A 52 8.06 -4.92 8.15
C VAL A 52 7.13 -4.39 9.23
N VAL A 53 7.37 -3.17 9.71
CA VAL A 53 6.54 -2.51 10.72
C VAL A 53 5.85 -1.31 10.10
N VAL A 54 4.52 -1.37 10.01
CA VAL A 54 3.68 -0.26 9.56
C VAL A 54 3.15 0.46 10.79
N SER A 55 3.61 1.68 11.01
CA SER A 55 3.11 2.58 12.05
C SER A 55 1.96 3.42 11.48
N THR A 56 0.81 3.38 12.13
CA THR A 56 -0.39 4.14 11.78
C THR A 56 -0.72 5.19 12.84
N ALA A 57 -1.76 5.98 12.62
CA ALA A 57 -2.32 6.86 13.65
C ALA A 57 -2.88 6.08 14.87
N GLU A 58 -3.24 4.81 14.67
CA GLU A 58 -3.96 3.98 15.64
C GLU A 58 -3.05 2.97 16.35
N GLY A 59 -1.89 2.66 15.78
CA GLY A 59 -0.98 1.68 16.36
C GLY A 59 0.14 1.24 15.41
N LYS A 60 0.65 0.03 15.63
CA LYS A 60 1.66 -0.59 14.77
C LYS A 60 1.16 -1.96 14.31
N HIS A 61 1.45 -2.30 13.07
CA HIS A 61 1.28 -3.64 12.51
C HIS A 61 2.66 -4.18 12.11
N SER A 62 2.97 -5.41 12.49
CA SER A 62 4.27 -6.04 12.20
C SER A 62 4.07 -7.32 11.40
N TYR A 63 4.81 -7.44 10.30
CA TYR A 63 4.74 -8.56 9.37
C TYR A 63 6.12 -9.20 9.24
N PRO A 64 6.31 -10.50 9.53
CA PRO A 64 7.61 -11.13 9.37
C PRO A 64 8.02 -11.12 7.90
N ILE A 65 9.25 -10.65 7.62
CA ILE A 65 9.78 -10.56 6.24
C ILE A 65 9.86 -11.95 5.59
N SER A 66 10.10 -12.99 6.38
CA SER A 66 10.22 -14.38 5.90
C SER A 66 8.96 -14.93 5.23
N VAL A 67 7.80 -14.32 5.49
CA VAL A 67 6.51 -14.73 4.92
C VAL A 67 5.82 -13.59 4.17
N LEU A 68 6.52 -12.48 3.94
CA LEU A 68 6.00 -11.35 3.18
C LEU A 68 6.05 -11.69 1.69
N GLU A 69 4.91 -11.54 1.01
CA GLU A 69 4.77 -11.88 -0.41
C GLU A 69 4.76 -10.61 -1.27
N LYS A 70 3.92 -9.62 -0.90
CA LYS A 70 3.73 -8.41 -1.69
C LYS A 70 3.29 -7.23 -0.83
N MET A 71 3.68 -6.01 -1.24
CA MET A 71 3.11 -4.76 -0.73
C MET A 71 2.69 -3.89 -1.91
N THR A 72 1.44 -3.41 -1.92
CA THR A 72 0.87 -2.61 -3.02
C THR A 72 0.24 -1.35 -2.46
N PHE A 73 0.52 -0.19 -3.07
CA PHE A 73 -0.17 1.05 -2.78
C PHE A 73 -1.28 1.23 -3.80
N THR A 74 -2.50 0.92 -3.44
CA THR A 74 -3.66 1.18 -4.29
C THR A 74 -4.01 2.65 -4.15
N THR A 75 -3.97 3.39 -5.25
CA THR A 75 -4.64 4.68 -5.36
C THR A 75 -5.71 4.58 -6.43
N VAL A 76 -6.69 5.49 -6.40
CA VAL A 76 -7.89 5.50 -7.27
C VAL A 76 -7.52 5.48 -8.76
N ASP A 77 -6.30 5.88 -9.11
CA ASP A 77 -5.88 6.07 -10.50
C ASP A 77 -4.73 5.16 -10.96
N ASP A 78 -4.00 4.51 -10.06
CA ASP A 78 -3.07 3.41 -10.40
C ASP A 78 -2.48 2.80 -9.11
N PRO A 79 -2.35 1.46 -9.01
CA PRO A 79 -1.52 0.85 -7.98
C PRO A 79 -0.06 1.20 -8.23
N THR A 80 0.54 2.01 -7.36
CA THR A 80 2.00 2.22 -7.37
C THR A 80 2.65 1.06 -6.62
N ALA A 81 2.91 -0.02 -7.35
CA ALA A 81 3.86 -1.02 -6.88
C ALA A 81 5.25 -0.39 -6.83
N ILE A 82 5.99 -0.58 -5.73
CA ILE A 82 7.45 -0.41 -5.78
C ILE A 82 7.97 -1.67 -6.48
N GLU A 83 7.93 -1.65 -7.80
CA GLU A 83 8.58 -2.61 -8.66
C GLU A 83 9.72 -1.86 -9.34
N ALA A 84 10.96 -2.35 -9.21
CA ALA A 84 12.02 -1.80 -10.04
C ALA A 84 11.65 -2.12 -11.50
N LEU A 85 11.15 -1.14 -12.24
CA LEU A 85 10.66 -1.35 -13.60
C LEU A 85 11.82 -1.84 -14.49
N PRO A 86 11.63 -2.88 -15.32
CA PRO A 86 12.66 -3.38 -16.23
C PRO A 86 13.25 -2.27 -17.14
N GLU A 87 12.46 -1.27 -17.54
CA GLU A 87 12.89 -0.13 -18.36
C GLU A 87 13.75 0.92 -17.61
N GLN A 88 13.73 0.92 -16.27
CA GLN A 88 14.58 1.82 -15.46
C GLN A 88 15.95 1.20 -15.14
N ALA A 89 16.10 -0.12 -15.30
CA ALA A 89 17.37 -0.82 -15.08
C ALA A 89 18.47 -0.39 -16.07
N GLU A 90 18.10 0.05 -17.28
CA GLU A 90 19.06 0.57 -18.27
C GLU A 90 19.54 1.99 -17.95
N ASN A 91 18.73 2.76 -17.24
CA ASN A 91 18.94 4.17 -16.95
C ASN A 91 19.59 4.42 -15.58
N VAL A 92 19.63 3.40 -14.71
CA VAL A 92 20.23 3.48 -13.38
C VAL A 92 21.21 2.33 -13.20
N VAL A 93 22.52 2.64 -13.25
CA VAL A 93 23.59 1.65 -13.13
C VAL A 93 24.45 1.95 -11.92
N TYR A 94 24.61 0.99 -11.02
CA TYR A 94 25.57 1.07 -9.92
C TYR A 94 26.78 0.18 -10.20
N LYS A 95 27.97 0.79 -10.33
CA LYS A 95 29.22 0.07 -10.59
C LYS A 95 30.40 0.78 -9.92
N ASN A 96 31.26 0.02 -9.25
CA ASN A 96 32.49 0.52 -8.60
C ASN A 96 32.26 1.72 -7.65
N GLY A 97 31.15 1.73 -6.91
CA GLY A 97 30.82 2.84 -5.99
C GLY A 97 30.23 4.07 -6.68
N THR A 98 29.99 4.03 -7.99
CA THR A 98 29.35 5.11 -8.74
C THR A 98 27.93 4.70 -9.14
N LEU A 99 26.96 5.55 -8.81
CA LEU A 99 25.60 5.48 -9.33
C LEU A 99 25.50 6.39 -10.55
N SER A 100 25.26 5.82 -11.73
CA SER A 100 25.06 6.54 -12.99
C SER A 100 23.58 6.57 -13.34
N VAL A 101 23.02 7.76 -13.55
CA VAL A 101 21.62 7.96 -13.94
C VAL A 101 21.58 8.65 -15.30
N LYS A 102 20.85 8.08 -16.27
CA LYS A 102 20.64 8.65 -17.61
C LYS A 102 19.17 8.96 -17.82
N GLY A 103 18.88 10.15 -18.36
CA GLY A 103 17.52 10.59 -18.67
C GLY A 103 17.27 12.04 -18.28
N ASN A 104 16.09 12.54 -18.63
CA ASN A 104 15.61 13.88 -18.27
C ASN A 104 14.56 13.72 -17.17
N GLY A 105 14.82 14.26 -15.98
CA GLY A 105 13.91 14.14 -14.85
C GLY A 105 14.51 14.64 -13.54
N LEU A 106 13.77 14.44 -12.45
CA LEU A 106 14.21 14.80 -11.11
C LEU A 106 14.76 13.58 -10.39
N LEU A 107 16.05 13.60 -10.04
CA LEU A 107 16.67 12.63 -9.16
C LEU A 107 16.48 13.06 -7.70
N ARG A 108 15.91 12.20 -6.87
CA ARG A 108 15.87 12.37 -5.41
C ARG A 108 16.61 11.20 -4.75
N VAL A 109 17.62 11.52 -3.96
CA VAL A 109 18.42 10.52 -3.21
C VAL A 109 18.05 10.63 -1.74
N TYR A 110 17.89 9.50 -1.07
CA TYR A 110 17.55 9.44 0.35
C TYR A 110 18.57 8.59 1.10
N SER A 111 18.89 8.97 2.34
CA SER A 111 19.73 8.17 3.22
C SER A 111 18.94 7.02 3.83
N THR A 112 19.63 6.06 4.44
CA THR A 112 19.00 4.86 5.05
C THR A 112 17.99 5.17 6.15
N ASN A 113 18.09 6.35 6.77
CA ASN A 113 17.12 6.86 7.75
C ASN A 113 15.93 7.61 7.11
N GLY A 114 15.84 7.65 5.77
CA GLY A 114 14.76 8.28 5.01
C GLY A 114 14.90 9.80 4.82
N ALA A 115 15.98 10.43 5.27
CA ALA A 115 16.20 11.86 5.01
C ALA A 115 16.58 12.09 3.54
N LEU A 116 16.07 13.18 2.94
CA LEU A 116 16.51 13.59 1.61
C LEU A 116 17.98 13.99 1.67
N VAL A 117 18.80 13.37 0.84
CA VAL A 117 20.21 13.70 0.67
C VAL A 117 20.29 14.82 -0.35
N SER A 118 20.88 15.93 0.06
CA SER A 118 21.26 16.98 -0.88
C SER A 118 22.43 16.47 -1.72
N ILE A 119 22.21 16.39 -3.03
CA ILE A 119 23.20 16.04 -4.06
C ILE A 119 23.48 17.24 -4.95
#